data_AF-A0A660PMU7-F1
#
_entry.id   AF-A0A660PMU7-F1
#
_cell.length_a   1.000
_cell.length_b   1.000
_cell.length_c   1.000
_cell.angle_alpha   90.00
_cell.angle_beta   90.00
_cell.angle_gamma   90.00
#
_symmetry.space_group_name_H-M   'P 1'
#
loop_
_entity.id
_entity.type
_entity.pdbx_description
1 polymer ?
#
loop_
_entity_poly.entity_id
_entity_poly.type
_entity_poly.pdbx_seq_one_letter_code
_entity_poly.pdbx_strand_id
1 'polypeptide(L)'
;MDTNPIDEAMADVFAELELSAKHESGGESEHPDEWVPNWYLQKLTHYAAEREKIKIQFDRRMAEIARREHALSVRWGSRAMAEVDRLLAGGKKRSVDFEFGRAGHRRVAKSVRIDIEDMDTLIIAAAESCPDAIKTTVGKKELKDYMEKTGEELPGMRVVVTPAHDTFYIGSQKFDEGV
;
A
#
# COMPACT_ATOMS: atom_id res chain seq x y z
N MET A 1 11.45 -6.42 -30.66
CA MET A 1 10.34 -5.77 -29.92
C MET A 1 9.85 -6.84 -28.99
N ASP A 2 10.36 -6.83 -27.76
CA ASP A 2 9.96 -7.81 -26.74
C ASP A 2 8.60 -7.34 -26.20
N THR A 3 7.56 -8.10 -26.49
CA THR A 3 6.23 -7.87 -25.91
C THR A 3 6.33 -8.02 -24.40
N ASN A 4 5.81 -7.02 -23.68
CA ASN A 4 5.76 -7.05 -22.23
C ASN A 4 4.86 -8.24 -21.81
N PRO A 5 5.36 -9.18 -20.99
CA PRO A 5 4.59 -10.37 -20.60
C PRO A 5 3.29 -10.03 -19.84
N ILE A 6 3.18 -8.81 -19.29
CA ILE A 6 1.95 -8.31 -18.69
C ILE A 6 0.89 -7.98 -19.76
N ASP A 7 1.30 -7.41 -20.89
CA ASP A 7 0.37 -7.02 -21.96
C ASP A 7 -0.21 -8.24 -22.67
N GLU A 8 0.59 -9.29 -22.83
CA GLU A 8 0.15 -10.59 -23.38
C GLU A 8 -0.86 -11.28 -22.44
N ALA A 9 -0.58 -11.30 -21.14
CA ALA A 9 -1.49 -11.84 -20.14
C ALA A 9 -2.81 -11.05 -20.04
N MET A 10 -2.77 -9.73 -20.21
CA MET A 10 -3.97 -8.88 -20.21
C MET A 10 -4.81 -9.10 -21.47
N ALA A 11 -4.18 -9.25 -22.64
CA ALA A 11 -4.88 -9.50 -23.91
C ALA A 11 -5.65 -10.83 -23.88
N ASP A 12 -5.07 -11.88 -23.31
CA ASP A 12 -5.72 -13.18 -23.15
C ASP A 12 -6.95 -13.09 -22.22
N VAL A 13 -6.84 -12.35 -21.12
CA VAL A 13 -7.97 -12.14 -20.19
C VAL A 13 -9.11 -11.36 -20.85
N PHE A 14 -8.80 -10.34 -21.67
CA PHE A 14 -9.82 -9.60 -22.41
C PHE A 14 -10.52 -10.46 -23.47
N ALA A 15 -9.76 -11.31 -24.17
CA ALA A 15 -10.33 -12.23 -25.17
C ALA A 15 -11.28 -13.26 -24.54
N GLU A 16 -10.92 -13.80 -23.37
CA GLU A 16 -11.80 -14.72 -22.61
C GLU A 16 -13.08 -14.02 -22.11
N LEU A 17 -12.97 -12.78 -21.63
CA LEU A 17 -14.12 -11.98 -21.19
C LEU A 17 -15.08 -11.66 -22.33
N GLU A 18 -14.58 -11.28 -23.51
CA GLU A 18 -15.41 -11.04 -24.69
C GLU A 18 -16.10 -12.31 -25.19
N LEU A 19 -15.42 -13.46 -25.14
CA LEU A 19 -15.99 -14.74 -25.56
C LEU A 19 -17.13 -15.17 -24.61
N SER A 20 -16.94 -14.97 -23.30
CA SER A 20 -17.97 -15.24 -22.29
C SER A 20 -19.19 -14.34 -22.47
N ALA A 21 -19.00 -13.05 -22.75
CA ALA A 21 -20.09 -12.10 -23.01
C ALA A 21 -20.91 -12.47 -24.27
N LYS A 22 -20.25 -12.96 -25.32
CA LYS A 22 -20.90 -13.41 -26.57
C LYS A 22 -21.71 -14.71 -26.38
N HIS A 23 -21.26 -15.61 -25.51
CA HIS A 23 -21.99 -16.84 -25.19
C HIS A 23 -23.28 -16.59 -24.40
N GLU A 24 -23.36 -15.50 -23.64
CA GLU A 24 -24.53 -15.16 -22.83
C GLU A 24 -25.65 -14.46 -23.61
N SER A 25 -25.35 -13.87 -24.78
CA SER A 25 -26.32 -13.19 -25.63
C SER A 25 -27.04 -14.11 -26.64
N GLY A 26 -26.70 -15.40 -26.71
CA GLY A 26 -27.09 -16.29 -27.83
C GLY A 26 -28.32 -17.19 -27.60
N GLY A 27 -29.12 -16.98 -26.57
CA GLY A 27 -30.22 -17.87 -26.19
C GLY A 27 -31.56 -17.15 -25.97
N GLU A 28 -32.08 -16.45 -26.98
CA GLU A 28 -33.48 -16.00 -26.98
C GLU A 28 -34.40 -17.21 -27.21
N SER A 29 -34.98 -17.76 -26.13
CA SER A 29 -36.16 -18.60 -26.22
C SER A 29 -37.38 -17.84 -25.72
N GLU A 30 -38.38 -17.74 -26.60
CA GLU A 30 -39.70 -17.13 -26.44
C GLU A 30 -40.36 -17.50 -25.09
N HIS A 31 -40.52 -16.52 -24.19
CA HIS A 31 -41.59 -16.31 -23.18
C HIS A 31 -41.09 -15.28 -22.15
N PRO A 32 -41.56 -14.01 -22.06
CA PRO A 32 -40.63 -12.95 -21.59
C PRO A 32 -40.63 -12.56 -20.10
N ASP A 33 -41.66 -12.79 -19.27
CA ASP A 33 -41.81 -11.86 -18.11
C ASP A 33 -41.75 -12.44 -16.67
N GLU A 34 -42.06 -13.71 -16.42
CA GLU A 34 -42.10 -14.22 -15.01
C GLU A 34 -40.83 -14.97 -14.58
N TRP A 35 -40.12 -15.64 -15.48
CA TRP A 35 -38.87 -16.34 -15.15
C TRP A 35 -37.64 -15.43 -15.29
N VAL A 36 -37.73 -14.38 -16.09
CA VAL A 36 -36.61 -13.46 -16.35
C VAL A 36 -36.14 -12.76 -15.07
N PRO A 37 -37.00 -12.25 -14.18
CA PRO A 37 -36.54 -11.70 -12.91
C PRO A 37 -35.77 -12.72 -12.06
N ASN A 38 -36.26 -13.96 -11.97
CA ASN A 38 -35.61 -15.02 -11.19
C ASN A 38 -34.28 -15.46 -11.82
N TRP A 39 -34.24 -15.64 -13.13
CA TRP A 39 -33.01 -15.95 -13.87
C TRP A 39 -31.98 -14.83 -13.77
N TYR A 40 -32.41 -13.58 -13.92
CA TYR A 40 -31.54 -12.40 -13.78
C TYR A 40 -30.97 -12.28 -12.37
N LEU A 41 -31.79 -12.45 -11.33
CA LEU A 41 -31.32 -12.46 -9.93
C LEU A 41 -30.38 -13.66 -9.66
N GLN A 42 -30.66 -14.83 -10.24
CA GLN A 42 -29.77 -15.98 -10.17
C GLN A 42 -28.43 -15.69 -10.84
N LYS A 43 -28.41 -15.02 -11.99
CA LYS A 43 -27.17 -14.61 -12.67
C LYS A 43 -26.41 -13.54 -11.90
N LEU A 44 -27.08 -12.53 -11.36
CA LEU A 44 -26.45 -11.53 -10.50
C LEU A 44 -25.80 -12.15 -9.25
N THR A 45 -26.50 -13.07 -8.58
CA THR A 45 -25.95 -13.77 -7.42
C THR A 45 -24.80 -14.68 -7.80
N HIS A 46 -24.86 -15.31 -8.98
CA HIS A 46 -23.75 -16.09 -9.53
C HIS A 46 -22.51 -15.22 -9.76
N TYR A 47 -22.62 -14.09 -10.48
CA TYR A 47 -21.48 -13.19 -10.72
C TYR A 47 -20.96 -12.54 -9.44
N ALA A 48 -21.83 -12.25 -8.46
CA ALA A 48 -21.40 -11.77 -7.15
C ALA A 48 -20.54 -12.82 -6.43
N ALA A 49 -20.94 -14.10 -6.48
CA ALA A 49 -20.17 -15.20 -5.92
C ALA A 49 -18.84 -15.43 -6.67
N GLU A 50 -18.83 -15.31 -8.00
CA GLU A 50 -17.60 -15.40 -8.80
C GLU A 50 -16.62 -14.29 -8.48
N ARG A 51 -17.11 -13.05 -8.38
CA ARG A 51 -16.29 -11.89 -7.98
C ARG A 51 -15.64 -12.11 -6.63
N GLU A 52 -16.39 -12.60 -5.65
CA GLU A 52 -15.86 -12.86 -4.32
C GLU A 52 -14.81 -14.01 -4.34
N LYS A 53 -15.04 -15.06 -5.14
CA LYS A 53 -14.03 -16.12 -5.35
C LYS A 53 -12.74 -15.57 -5.94
N ILE A 54 -12.83 -14.72 -6.97
CA ILE A 54 -11.66 -14.09 -7.60
C ILE A 54 -10.91 -13.22 -6.58
N LYS A 55 -11.63 -12.41 -5.79
CA LYS A 55 -11.05 -11.59 -4.74
C LYS A 55 -10.28 -12.42 -3.71
N ILE A 56 -10.88 -13.51 -3.22
CA ILE A 56 -10.22 -14.42 -2.26
C ILE A 56 -8.96 -15.04 -2.88
N GLN A 57 -9.02 -15.44 -4.15
CA GLN A 57 -7.85 -15.98 -4.85
C GLN A 57 -6.75 -14.93 -5.01
N PHE A 58 -7.11 -13.71 -5.40
CA PHE A 58 -6.20 -12.57 -5.50
C PHE A 58 -5.52 -12.29 -4.15
N ASP A 59 -6.29 -12.14 -3.08
CA ASP A 59 -5.76 -11.88 -1.73
C ASP A 59 -4.81 -13.01 -1.29
N ARG A 60 -5.17 -14.26 -1.56
CA ARG A 60 -4.32 -15.42 -1.26
C ARG A 60 -3.02 -15.41 -2.05
N ARG A 61 -3.06 -15.03 -3.33
CA ARG A 61 -1.86 -14.94 -4.20
C ARG A 61 -0.96 -13.79 -3.76
N MET A 62 -1.52 -12.62 -3.45
CA MET A 62 -0.77 -11.49 -2.91
C MET A 62 -0.10 -11.84 -1.57
N ALA A 63 -0.82 -12.54 -0.68
CA ALA A 63 -0.23 -13.03 0.57
C ALA A 63 0.89 -14.06 0.34
N GLU A 64 0.78 -14.91 -0.69
CA GLU A 64 1.84 -15.84 -1.08
C GLU A 64 3.08 -15.12 -1.59
N ILE A 65 2.92 -14.11 -2.46
CA ILE A 65 4.01 -13.28 -2.95
C ILE A 65 4.70 -12.57 -1.79
N ALA A 66 3.95 -11.91 -0.91
CA ALA A 66 4.49 -11.21 0.25
C ALA A 66 5.29 -12.16 1.18
N ARG A 67 4.83 -13.41 1.36
CA ARG A 67 5.59 -14.43 2.11
C ARG A 67 6.89 -14.82 1.42
N ARG A 68 6.91 -14.95 0.10
CA ARG A 68 8.12 -15.27 -0.67
C ARG A 68 9.14 -14.12 -0.63
N GLU A 69 8.68 -12.88 -0.76
CA GLU A 69 9.51 -11.68 -0.59
C GLU A 69 10.11 -11.61 0.81
N HIS A 70 9.30 -11.84 1.84
CA HIS A 70 9.78 -11.88 3.22
C HIS A 70 10.82 -13.00 3.44
N ALA A 71 10.56 -14.22 2.92
CA ALA A 71 11.49 -15.33 3.01
C ALA A 71 12.82 -15.04 2.29
N LEU A 72 12.78 -14.35 1.15
CA LEU A 72 13.98 -13.88 0.45
C LEU A 72 14.80 -12.92 1.32
N SER A 73 14.14 -11.93 1.93
CA SER A 73 14.76 -10.97 2.84
C SER A 73 15.39 -11.64 4.07
N VAL A 74 14.69 -12.57 4.71
CA VAL A 74 15.22 -13.30 5.88
C VAL A 74 16.43 -14.17 5.49
N ARG A 75 16.37 -14.84 4.34
CA ARG A 75 17.42 -15.79 3.92
C ARG A 75 18.67 -15.09 3.38
N TRP A 76 18.52 -13.99 2.65
CA TRP A 76 19.60 -13.36 1.89
C TRP A 76 19.86 -11.90 2.22
N GLY A 77 18.97 -11.23 2.97
CA GLY A 77 19.04 -9.79 3.22
C GLY A 77 20.33 -9.36 3.91
N SER A 78 20.80 -10.11 4.92
CA SER A 78 22.06 -9.80 5.60
C SER A 78 23.28 -9.92 4.69
N ARG A 79 23.28 -10.90 3.78
CA ARG A 79 24.36 -11.09 2.79
C ARG A 79 24.35 -9.98 1.74
N ALA A 80 23.16 -9.62 1.25
CA ALA A 80 23.01 -8.52 0.31
C ALA A 80 23.49 -7.19 0.93
N MET A 81 23.12 -6.93 2.19
CA MET A 81 23.58 -5.76 2.93
C MET A 81 25.11 -5.73 3.09
N ALA A 82 25.71 -6.83 3.53
CA ALA A 82 27.17 -6.93 3.69
C ALA A 82 27.93 -6.70 2.37
N GLU A 83 27.39 -7.20 1.25
CA GLU A 83 27.98 -6.99 -0.07
C GLU A 83 27.86 -5.53 -0.52
N VAL A 84 26.72 -4.88 -0.29
CA VAL A 84 26.55 -3.45 -0.56
C VAL A 84 27.51 -2.62 0.30
N ASP A 85 27.64 -2.94 1.58
CA ASP A 85 28.58 -2.26 2.48
C ASP A 85 30.03 -2.42 2.00
N ARG A 86 30.39 -3.60 1.48
CA ARG A 86 31.69 -3.85 0.87
C ARG A 86 31.92 -3.00 -0.39
N LEU A 87 30.90 -2.86 -1.25
CA LEU A 87 30.98 -2.04 -2.45
C LEU A 87 31.01 -0.53 -2.16
N LEU A 88 30.42 -0.11 -1.05
CA LEU A 88 30.44 1.28 -0.59
C LEU A 88 31.71 1.62 0.21
N ALA A 89 32.46 0.62 0.67
CA ALA A 89 33.67 0.82 1.46
C ALA A 89 34.70 1.67 0.69
N GLY A 90 35.12 2.78 1.30
CA GLY A 90 36.09 3.72 0.71
C GLY A 90 35.52 4.70 -0.33
N GLY A 91 34.22 4.60 -0.66
CA GLY A 91 33.53 5.53 -1.56
C GLY A 91 32.86 6.69 -0.81
N LYS A 92 32.68 7.83 -1.49
CA LYS A 92 31.78 8.93 -1.03
C LYS A 92 30.30 8.65 -1.33
N LYS A 93 30.02 7.61 -2.14
CA LYS A 93 28.65 7.25 -2.55
C LYS A 93 27.92 6.58 -1.40
N ARG A 94 26.61 6.78 -1.32
CA ARG A 94 25.73 6.15 -0.31
C ARG A 94 24.89 4.99 -0.87
N SER A 95 24.95 4.76 -2.18
CA SER A 95 24.19 3.70 -2.85
C SER A 95 24.93 3.15 -4.07
N VAL A 96 24.55 1.93 -4.46
CA VAL A 96 25.04 1.20 -5.63
C VAL A 96 23.84 0.87 -6.54
N ASP A 97 24.03 1.07 -7.84
CA ASP A 97 23.08 0.68 -8.87
C ASP A 97 23.36 -0.75 -9.34
N PHE A 98 22.29 -1.55 -9.44
CA PHE A 98 22.26 -2.90 -9.96
C PHE A 98 21.30 -2.96 -11.14
N GLU A 99 21.34 -4.04 -11.92
CA GLU A 99 20.49 -4.25 -13.09
C GLU A 99 18.99 -4.11 -12.81
N PHE A 100 18.53 -4.55 -11.63
CA PHE A 100 17.12 -4.58 -11.25
C PHE A 100 16.73 -3.55 -10.18
N GLY A 101 17.65 -2.66 -9.78
CA GLY A 101 17.36 -1.69 -8.73
C GLY A 101 18.58 -1.04 -8.08
N ARG A 102 18.36 -0.36 -6.97
CA ARG A 102 19.39 0.39 -6.22
C ARG A 102 19.35 0.00 -4.76
N ALA A 103 20.52 -0.21 -4.15
CA ALA A 103 20.63 -0.47 -2.72
C ALA A 103 21.66 0.45 -2.06
N GLY A 104 21.46 0.74 -0.78
CA GLY A 104 22.40 1.57 -0.01
C GLY A 104 21.81 2.11 1.28
N HIS A 105 22.42 3.18 1.78
CA HIS A 105 22.05 3.82 3.04
C HIS A 105 21.45 5.20 2.79
N ARG A 106 20.22 5.40 3.26
CA ARG A 106 19.58 6.72 3.23
C ARG A 106 19.49 7.28 4.64
N ARG A 107 19.66 8.60 4.75
CA ARG A 107 19.43 9.29 6.01
C ARG A 107 17.94 9.49 6.18
N VAL A 108 17.37 8.91 7.21
CA VAL A 108 16.00 9.19 7.64
C VAL A 108 16.06 10.47 8.47
N ALA A 109 15.27 11.46 8.07
CA ALA A 109 15.18 12.72 8.81
C ALA A 109 14.58 12.47 10.20
N LYS A 110 14.92 13.35 11.15
CA LYS A 110 14.27 13.37 12.46
C LYS A 110 12.76 13.50 12.24
N SER A 111 11.99 12.60 12.82
CA SER A 111 10.53 12.66 12.77
C SER A 111 9.97 12.89 14.16
N VAL A 112 8.98 13.77 14.25
CA VAL A 112 8.22 14.01 15.48
C VAL A 112 6.80 13.53 15.23
N ARG A 113 6.33 12.64 16.11
CA ARG A 113 4.99 12.07 16.06
C ARG A 113 4.27 12.37 17.38
N ILE A 114 2.99 12.70 17.29
CA ILE A 114 2.12 12.87 18.44
C ILE A 114 1.32 11.59 18.63
N ASP A 115 1.54 10.95 19.77
CA ASP A 115 0.69 9.88 20.29
C ASP A 115 -0.30 10.49 21.29
N ILE A 116 -1.56 10.08 21.17
CA ILE A 116 -2.63 10.52 22.07
C ILE A 116 -2.79 9.39 23.08
N GLU A 117 -2.52 9.68 24.36
CA GLU A 117 -2.64 8.72 25.45
C GLU A 117 -4.02 8.81 26.11
N ASP A 118 -4.54 10.03 26.25
CA ASP A 118 -5.86 10.30 26.80
C ASP A 118 -6.55 11.40 25.99
N MET A 119 -7.62 11.03 25.30
CA MET A 119 -8.36 11.92 24.41
C MET A 119 -9.16 12.98 25.19
N ASP A 120 -9.75 12.61 26.32
CA ASP A 120 -10.66 13.50 27.07
C ASP A 120 -9.87 14.64 27.71
N THR A 121 -8.74 14.29 28.33
CA THR A 121 -7.80 15.27 28.90
C THR A 121 -7.20 16.16 27.79
N LEU A 122 -6.89 15.59 26.62
CA LEU A 122 -6.35 16.34 25.50
C LEU A 122 -7.37 17.33 24.91
N ILE A 123 -8.64 16.98 24.83
CA ILE A 123 -9.69 17.89 24.34
C ILE A 123 -9.84 19.09 25.27
N ILE A 124 -9.83 18.87 26.59
CA ILE A 124 -9.94 19.97 27.57
C ILE A 124 -8.74 20.91 27.44
N ALA A 125 -7.52 20.36 27.44
CA ALA A 125 -6.31 21.16 27.30
C ALA A 125 -6.19 21.86 25.94
N ALA A 126 -6.57 21.18 24.86
CA ALA A 126 -6.59 21.77 23.52
C ALA A 126 -7.63 22.88 23.42
N ALA A 127 -8.78 22.79 24.09
CA ALA A 127 -9.78 23.84 24.07
C ALA A 127 -9.26 25.15 24.69
N GLU A 128 -8.39 25.05 25.69
CA GLU A 128 -7.78 26.19 26.37
C GLU A 128 -6.57 26.76 25.62
N SER A 129 -5.67 25.89 25.13
CA SER A 129 -4.38 26.31 24.59
C SER A 129 -4.27 26.27 23.06
N CYS A 130 -5.03 25.41 22.38
CA CYS A 130 -4.98 25.22 20.92
C CYS A 130 -6.37 24.89 20.34
N PRO A 131 -7.33 25.84 20.38
CA PRO A 131 -8.71 25.56 19.99
C PRO A 131 -8.85 25.16 18.52
N ASP A 132 -7.93 25.61 17.65
CA ASP A 132 -7.89 25.27 16.23
C ASP A 132 -7.68 23.77 15.97
N ALA A 133 -7.14 23.02 16.94
CA ALA A 133 -6.96 21.58 16.85
C ALA A 133 -8.27 20.79 17.05
N ILE A 134 -9.34 21.42 17.55
CA ILE A 134 -10.62 20.76 17.84
C ILE A 134 -11.56 20.91 16.63
N LYS A 135 -11.64 19.87 15.80
CA LYS A 135 -12.60 19.73 14.70
C LYS A 135 -13.52 18.53 14.98
N THR A 136 -13.98 17.81 13.95
CA THR A 136 -14.66 16.50 14.13
C THR A 136 -13.75 15.46 14.79
N THR A 137 -12.44 15.60 14.61
CA THR A 137 -11.39 14.82 15.28
C THR A 137 -10.25 15.76 15.68
N VAL A 138 -9.49 15.40 16.71
CA VAL A 138 -8.32 16.17 17.14
C VAL A 138 -7.26 16.21 16.03
N GLY A 139 -6.94 17.42 15.57
CA GLY A 139 -6.00 17.70 14.50
C GLY A 139 -4.55 17.57 14.96
N LYS A 140 -3.90 16.43 14.62
CA LYS A 140 -2.48 16.20 14.96
C LYS A 140 -1.53 17.21 14.31
N LYS A 141 -1.93 17.82 13.19
CA LYS A 141 -1.12 18.84 12.52
C LYS A 141 -1.10 20.13 13.36
N GLU A 142 -2.26 20.56 13.80
CA GLU A 142 -2.44 21.76 14.61
C GLU A 142 -1.77 21.62 15.97
N LEU A 143 -1.87 20.44 16.61
CA LEU A 143 -1.13 20.14 17.84
C LEU A 143 0.39 20.17 17.64
N LYS A 144 0.87 19.68 16.49
CA LYS A 144 2.29 19.71 16.14
C LYS A 144 2.76 21.15 15.91
N ASP A 145 1.98 21.95 15.20
CA ASP A 145 2.28 23.36 14.94
C ASP A 145 2.25 24.18 16.24
N TYR A 146 1.37 23.87 17.19
CA TYR A 146 1.35 24.46 18.53
C TYR A 146 2.64 24.13 19.29
N MET A 147 2.98 22.85 19.40
CA MET A 147 4.18 22.39 20.09
C MET A 147 5.47 22.97 19.47
N GLU A 148 5.55 23.09 18.14
CA GLU A 148 6.71 23.71 17.47
C GLU A 148 6.84 25.21 17.79
N LYS A 149 5.74 25.90 18.12
CA LYS A 149 5.73 27.33 18.48
C LYS A 149 5.95 27.58 19.97
N THR A 150 5.34 26.77 20.83
CA THR A 150 5.34 26.99 22.28
C THR A 150 6.40 26.16 23.00
N GLY A 151 6.80 25.03 22.41
CA GLY A 151 7.70 24.07 23.05
C GLY A 151 7.05 23.24 24.15
N GLU A 152 5.73 23.34 24.33
CA GLU A 152 4.99 22.69 25.41
C GLU A 152 4.15 21.51 24.92
N GLU A 153 4.13 20.44 25.73
CA GLU A 153 3.25 19.30 25.51
C GLU A 153 1.92 19.51 26.23
N LEU A 154 0.79 19.24 25.56
CA LEU A 154 -0.52 19.32 26.17
C LEU A 154 -0.78 18.06 27.00
N PRO A 155 -1.46 18.19 28.15
CA PRO A 155 -1.98 17.05 28.88
C PRO A 155 -2.74 16.07 27.96
N GLY A 156 -2.48 14.77 28.09
CA GLY A 156 -3.12 13.71 27.27
C GLY A 156 -2.43 13.43 25.93
N MET A 157 -1.42 14.21 25.53
CA MET A 157 -0.53 13.87 24.41
C MET A 157 0.88 13.52 24.88
N ARG A 158 1.54 12.64 24.12
CA ARG A 158 2.96 12.32 24.26
C ARG A 158 3.66 12.57 22.94
N VAL A 159 4.76 13.31 23.00
CA VAL A 159 5.59 13.55 21.82
C VAL A 159 6.65 12.47 21.70
N VAL A 160 6.60 11.72 20.60
CA VAL A 160 7.60 10.72 20.24
C VAL A 160 8.54 11.33 19.20
N VAL A 161 9.78 11.58 19.63
CA VAL A 161 10.84 12.09 18.77
C VAL A 161 11.72 10.93 18.32
N THR A 162 11.67 10.59 17.04
CA THR A 162 12.62 9.65 16.43
C THR A 162 13.84 10.42 15.93
N PRO A 163 15.04 10.17 16.47
CA PRO A 163 16.25 10.84 16.00
C PRO A 163 16.54 10.48 14.54
N ALA A 164 17.22 11.39 13.85
CA ALA A 164 17.72 11.11 12.52
C ALA A 164 18.70 9.93 12.59
N HIS A 165 18.48 8.92 11.76
CA HIS A 165 19.30 7.73 11.71
C HIS A 165 19.49 7.32 10.26
N ASP A 166 20.57 6.59 10.00
CA ASP A 166 20.78 5.96 8.71
C ASP A 166 20.05 4.62 8.67
N THR A 167 19.37 4.35 7.56
CA THR A 167 18.69 3.08 7.34
C THR A 167 19.13 2.50 6.00
N PHE A 168 19.33 1.18 5.98
CA PHE A 168 19.59 0.45 4.77
C PHE A 168 18.31 0.28 3.96
N TYR A 169 18.38 0.46 2.65
CA TYR A 169 17.26 0.24 1.75
C TYR A 169 17.72 -0.55 0.52
N ILE A 170 16.80 -1.37 0.00
CA ILE A 170 16.87 -1.99 -1.31
C ILE A 170 15.60 -1.54 -2.04
N GLY A 171 15.77 -0.74 -3.08
CA GLY A 171 14.68 -0.33 -3.97
C GLY A 171 14.75 -1.14 -5.26
N SER A 172 13.62 -1.71 -5.67
CA SER A 172 13.44 -2.18 -7.04
C SER A 172 13.30 -0.98 -7.97
N GLN A 173 13.85 -1.09 -9.19
CA GLN A 173 13.52 -0.12 -10.22
C GLN A 173 12.03 -0.25 -10.51
N LYS A 174 11.29 0.86 -10.50
CA LYS A 174 9.94 0.85 -11.04
C LYS A 174 10.09 0.56 -12.53
N PHE A 175 9.48 -0.51 -13.01
CA PHE A 175 9.22 -0.62 -14.44
C PHE A 175 8.31 0.55 -14.76
N ASP A 176 8.78 1.49 -15.57
CA ASP A 176 7.90 2.54 -16.09
C ASP A 176 6.79 1.81 -16.84
N GLU A 177 5.58 1.88 -16.30
CA GLU A 177 4.34 1.55 -16.99
C GLU A 177 4.19 2.61 -18.08
N GLY A 178 4.93 2.44 -19.18
CA GLY A 178 4.71 3.18 -20.42
C GLY A 178 3.39 2.72 -21.02
N VAL A 179 2.29 3.21 -20.47
CA VAL A 179 0.94 3.20 -21.08
C VAL A 179 0.74 4.47 -21.85
#